data_AF-A0A1M5T6H2-F1
#
_entry.id   AF-A0A1M5T6H2-F1
#
_cell.length_a   1.000
_cell.length_b   1.000
_cell.length_c   1.000
_cell.angle_alpha   90.00
_cell.angle_beta   90.00
_cell.angle_gamma   90.00
#
_symmetry.space_group_name_H-M   'P 1'
#
loop_
_entity.id
_entity.type
_entity.pdbx_description
1 polymer ?
#
loop_
_entity_poly.entity_id
_entity_poly.type
_entity_poly.pdbx_seq_one_letter_code
_entity_poly.pdbx_strand_id
1 'polypeptide(L)'
;MITASDIFTISSHKQFEKTALKVFRFQYANNAVYRDFCNFLKTDVQQVKSLQQIPFLPIQFFKSHNVVSNENPAQVTFTSSGTTGMITSRHLVTDVSLYEESYRKGFSQFYGNIEDYVVLALLPSYLEREGSSLIYMVEDLINLSNQPESGFYLHNHDDLIKKLTELDEAGQNVILIGVTYALLDLIEKHQFNLQNTIIMETGGMKGKRKEMIREELHEILCKGFGVSSIHSEYGMTELLAQAYSLGEGIFECPSWMHILVRDPEDALTYVNDGKTGGINVIDLANINSCSFIATQDLGKKNPNNSFEVLGRFDNSDIRGCNLMVL
;
A
#
# COMPACT_ATOMS: atom_id res chain seq x y z
N MET A 1 6.07 21.58 16.21
CA MET A 1 4.91 20.84 15.66
C MET A 1 5.29 20.42 14.25
N ILE A 2 5.11 19.16 13.87
CA ILE A 2 5.33 18.69 12.49
C ILE A 2 4.00 18.88 11.77
N THR A 3 4.02 19.56 10.63
CA THR A 3 2.82 19.87 9.84
C THR A 3 2.72 18.95 8.62
N ALA A 4 1.53 18.84 8.01
CA ALA A 4 1.35 18.18 6.72
C ALA A 4 2.33 18.73 5.66
N SER A 5 2.52 20.05 5.64
CA SER A 5 3.48 20.69 4.74
C SER A 5 4.92 20.23 4.96
N ASP A 6 5.35 19.92 6.18
CA ASP A 6 6.71 19.40 6.45
C ASP A 6 6.92 18.00 5.85
N ILE A 7 5.84 17.24 5.63
CA ILE A 7 5.82 15.88 5.10
C ILE A 7 5.70 15.91 3.57
N PHE A 8 4.71 16.60 3.03
CA PHE A 8 4.40 16.58 1.60
C PHE A 8 5.21 17.54 0.74
N THR A 9 6.23 18.19 1.31
CA THR A 9 7.24 19.00 0.59
C THR A 9 8.65 18.39 0.69
N ILE A 10 8.75 17.15 1.19
CA ILE A 10 10.02 16.41 1.20
C ILE A 10 10.48 16.24 -0.25
N SER A 11 11.72 16.68 -0.52
CA SER A 11 12.31 16.69 -1.87
C SER A 11 13.67 15.99 -1.93
N SER A 12 14.15 15.45 -0.80
CA SER A 12 15.45 14.76 -0.74
C SER A 12 15.50 13.74 0.39
N HIS A 13 16.36 12.73 0.24
CA HIS A 13 16.58 11.71 1.27
C HIS A 13 17.04 12.31 2.61
N LYS A 14 17.88 13.34 2.59
CA LYS A 14 18.33 14.03 3.82
C LYS A 14 17.18 14.74 4.53
N GLN A 15 16.26 15.35 3.79
CA GLN A 15 15.08 15.98 4.37
C GLN A 15 14.13 14.90 4.93
N PHE A 16 13.94 13.81 4.20
CA PHE A 16 13.17 12.65 4.66
C PHE A 16 13.71 12.12 6.00
N GLU A 17 15.00 11.79 6.08
CA GLU A 17 15.61 11.25 7.31
C GLU A 17 15.48 12.22 8.49
N LYS A 18 15.72 13.52 8.26
CA LYS A 18 15.54 14.54 9.29
C LYS A 18 14.09 14.61 9.78
N THR A 19 13.11 14.54 8.88
CA THR A 19 11.69 14.56 9.23
C THR A 19 11.31 13.27 9.96
N ALA A 20 11.70 12.10 9.47
CA ALA A 20 11.47 10.81 10.10
C ALA A 20 12.01 10.77 11.54
N LEU A 21 13.23 11.26 11.79
CA LEU A 21 13.79 11.33 13.14
C LEU A 21 13.03 12.30 14.07
N LYS A 22 12.39 13.34 13.54
CA LYS A 22 11.50 14.21 14.33
C LYS A 22 10.17 13.50 14.62
N VAL A 23 9.59 12.84 13.61
CA VAL A 23 8.36 12.06 13.73
C VAL A 23 8.54 10.95 14.77
N PHE A 24 9.65 10.23 14.74
CA PHE A 24 10.01 9.22 15.74
C PHE A 24 9.92 9.76 17.16
N ARG A 25 10.58 10.89 17.44
CA ARG A 25 10.58 11.50 18.78
C ARG A 25 9.19 11.99 19.19
N PHE A 26 8.42 12.51 18.24
CA PHE A 26 7.04 12.92 18.46
C PHE A 26 6.14 11.72 18.81
N GLN A 27 6.18 10.66 18.02
CA GLN A 27 5.36 9.47 18.24
C GLN A 27 5.77 8.71 19.49
N TYR A 28 7.07 8.63 19.80
CA TYR A 28 7.53 8.09 21.08
C TYR A 28 6.95 8.86 22.28
N ALA A 29 6.86 10.19 22.20
CA ALA A 29 6.32 10.99 23.30
C ALA A 29 4.80 10.83 23.45
N ASN A 30 4.05 10.73 22.34
CA ASN A 30 2.60 10.88 22.34
C ASN A 30 1.80 9.59 22.07
N ASN A 31 2.39 8.59 21.43
CA ASN A 31 1.74 7.29 21.19
C ASN A 31 2.13 6.30 22.28
N ALA A 32 1.19 5.99 23.18
CA ALA A 32 1.44 5.10 24.31
C ALA A 32 1.89 3.71 23.87
N VAL A 33 1.24 3.14 22.85
CA VAL A 33 1.56 1.81 22.32
C VAL A 33 2.98 1.78 21.75
N TYR A 34 3.34 2.78 20.94
CA TYR A 34 4.67 2.86 20.35
C TYR A 34 5.76 3.15 21.38
N ARG A 35 5.47 3.98 22.38
CA ARG A 35 6.37 4.27 23.50
C ARG A 35 6.66 3.01 24.32
N ASP A 36 5.63 2.25 24.67
CA ASP A 36 5.77 1.02 25.47
C ASP A 36 6.58 -0.03 24.71
N PHE A 37 6.35 -0.15 23.39
CA PHE A 37 7.17 -0.99 22.51
C PHE A 37 8.65 -0.55 22.50
N CYS A 38 8.93 0.75 22.30
CA CYS A 38 10.29 1.27 22.31
C CYS A 38 10.99 1.06 23.67
N ASN A 39 10.25 1.23 24.78
CA ASN A 39 10.73 1.00 26.14
C ASN A 39 11.08 -0.45 26.39
N PHE A 40 10.23 -1.38 25.90
CA PHE A 40 10.49 -2.81 25.99
C PHE A 40 11.78 -3.20 25.27
N LEU A 41 12.04 -2.59 24.12
CA LEU A 41 13.30 -2.74 23.37
C LEU A 41 14.48 -1.97 23.98
N LYS A 42 14.28 -1.27 25.10
CA LYS A 42 15.30 -0.44 25.79
C LYS A 42 15.93 0.61 24.86
N THR A 43 15.11 1.20 24.00
CA THR A 43 15.55 2.19 23.01
C THR A 43 15.97 3.48 23.71
N ASP A 44 17.23 3.90 23.54
CA ASP A 44 17.66 5.25 23.91
C ASP A 44 17.28 6.24 22.80
N VAL A 45 16.14 6.91 22.98
CA VAL A 45 15.56 7.88 22.04
C VAL A 45 16.54 8.99 21.65
N GLN A 46 17.46 9.38 22.53
CA GLN A 46 18.42 10.44 22.24
C GLN A 46 19.56 9.93 21.33
N GLN A 47 19.86 8.64 21.36
CA GLN A 47 20.91 8.01 20.55
C GLN A 47 20.44 7.55 19.17
N VAL A 48 19.12 7.56 18.89
CA VAL A 48 18.59 7.30 17.54
C VAL A 48 18.94 8.48 16.62
N LYS A 49 19.90 8.25 15.71
CA LYS A 49 20.45 9.23 14.76
C LYS A 49 20.28 8.83 13.29
N SER A 50 19.85 7.60 12.98
CA SER A 50 19.55 7.15 11.61
C SER A 50 18.25 6.36 11.54
N LEU A 51 17.74 6.15 10.33
CA LEU A 51 16.50 5.40 10.09
C LEU A 51 16.54 3.96 10.62
N GLN A 52 17.69 3.28 10.48
CA GLN A 52 17.88 1.89 10.90
C GLN A 52 17.81 1.73 12.41
N GLN A 53 18.07 2.80 13.17
CA GLN A 53 18.01 2.78 14.64
C GLN A 53 16.60 2.99 15.18
N ILE A 54 15.62 3.32 14.33
CA ILE A 54 14.23 3.52 14.75
C ILE A 54 13.59 2.13 14.94
N PRO A 55 12.95 1.86 16.09
CA PRO A 55 12.16 0.64 16.28
C PRO A 55 10.91 0.65 15.40
N PHE A 56 10.66 -0.44 14.67
CA PHE A 56 9.47 -0.60 13.83
C PHE A 56 8.40 -1.42 14.57
N LEU A 57 7.22 -0.84 14.74
CA LEU A 57 6.10 -1.46 15.44
C LEU A 57 5.56 -2.64 14.61
N PRO A 58 5.45 -3.86 15.16
CA PRO A 58 4.85 -4.98 14.46
C PRO A 58 3.40 -4.66 14.06
N ILE A 59 3.08 -4.82 12.78
CA ILE A 59 1.77 -4.44 12.22
C ILE A 59 0.58 -5.08 12.95
N GLN A 60 0.77 -6.24 13.57
CA GLN A 60 -0.27 -6.93 14.36
C GLN A 60 -0.81 -6.10 15.53
N PHE A 61 -0.07 -5.09 16.02
CA PHE A 61 -0.54 -4.22 17.11
C PHE A 61 -1.82 -3.46 16.73
N PHE A 62 -2.05 -3.18 15.44
CA PHE A 62 -3.29 -2.57 14.96
C PHE A 62 -4.53 -3.48 15.13
N LYS A 63 -4.35 -4.78 15.43
CA LYS A 63 -5.46 -5.70 15.74
C LYS A 63 -5.89 -5.66 17.20
N SER A 64 -4.97 -5.32 18.09
CA SER A 64 -5.14 -5.46 19.55
C SER A 64 -5.09 -4.13 20.30
N HIS A 65 -4.56 -3.08 19.69
CA HIS A 65 -4.35 -1.78 20.33
C HIS A 65 -4.87 -0.64 19.46
N ASN A 66 -5.18 0.48 20.11
CA ASN A 66 -5.45 1.74 19.45
C ASN A 66 -4.13 2.48 19.24
N VAL A 67 -3.57 2.39 18.03
CA VAL A 67 -2.27 3.00 17.68
C VAL A 67 -2.49 4.45 17.24
N VAL A 68 -2.44 5.40 18.18
CA VAL A 68 -2.72 6.83 17.94
C VAL A 68 -1.71 7.71 18.69
N SER A 69 -1.31 8.83 18.08
CA SER A 69 -0.32 9.80 18.59
C SER A 69 -0.95 11.12 19.10
N ASN A 70 -2.28 11.18 19.23
CA ASN A 70 -3.01 12.33 19.77
C ASN A 70 -4.33 11.87 20.43
N GLU A 71 -5.04 12.81 21.06
CA GLU A 71 -6.30 12.55 21.78
C GLU A 71 -7.54 12.93 20.96
N ASN A 72 -7.36 13.34 19.70
CA ASN A 72 -8.49 13.71 18.85
C ASN A 72 -9.36 12.48 18.56
N PRO A 73 -10.69 12.63 18.47
CA PRO A 73 -11.54 11.53 18.03
C PRO A 73 -11.18 11.09 16.61
N ALA A 74 -11.30 9.79 16.32
CA ALA A 74 -11.14 9.28 14.97
C ALA A 74 -12.22 9.87 14.06
N GLN A 75 -11.81 10.48 12.95
CA GLN A 75 -12.71 10.95 11.90
C GLN A 75 -13.19 9.78 11.04
N VAL A 76 -12.30 8.81 10.80
CA VAL A 76 -12.61 7.55 10.11
C VAL A 76 -11.82 6.40 10.76
N THR A 77 -12.40 5.20 10.73
CA THR A 77 -11.70 3.98 11.13
C THR A 77 -11.63 3.04 9.94
N PHE A 78 -10.42 2.80 9.44
CA PHE A 78 -10.20 1.80 8.42
C PHE A 78 -9.96 0.43 9.05
N THR A 79 -10.44 -0.62 8.40
CA THR A 79 -10.28 -1.99 8.85
C THR A 79 -9.57 -2.82 7.78
N SER A 80 -8.87 -3.89 8.16
CA SER A 80 -8.27 -4.83 7.19
C SER A 80 -9.28 -5.87 6.72
N SER A 81 -9.07 -6.44 5.53
CA SER A 81 -9.85 -7.62 5.11
C SER A 81 -9.57 -8.79 6.05
N GLY A 82 -10.63 -9.53 6.40
CA GLY A 82 -10.57 -10.69 7.27
C GLY A 82 -11.66 -11.69 6.89
N THR A 83 -11.40 -12.97 7.12
CA THR A 83 -12.44 -14.00 7.05
C THR A 83 -13.21 -14.05 8.35
N THR A 84 -14.42 -14.60 8.32
CA THR A 84 -15.27 -14.81 9.49
C THR A 84 -14.47 -15.45 10.64
N GLY A 85 -14.49 -14.83 11.82
CA GLY A 85 -13.80 -15.31 13.02
C GLY A 85 -12.37 -14.79 13.23
N MET A 86 -11.77 -14.06 12.29
CA MET A 86 -10.46 -13.43 12.49
C MET A 86 -10.58 -11.99 13.00
N ILE A 87 -9.68 -11.61 13.93
CA ILE A 87 -9.52 -10.22 14.35
C ILE A 87 -8.83 -9.44 13.23
N THR A 88 -9.54 -8.43 12.70
CA THR A 88 -9.03 -7.52 11.68
C THR A 88 -8.25 -6.38 12.33
N SER A 89 -7.29 -5.84 11.58
CA SER A 89 -6.61 -4.61 12.00
C SER A 89 -7.58 -3.44 11.94
N ARG A 90 -7.37 -2.45 12.81
CA ARG A 90 -8.11 -1.19 12.84
C ARG A 90 -7.13 -0.03 12.87
N HIS A 91 -7.28 0.88 11.92
CA HIS A 91 -6.51 2.11 11.85
C HIS A 91 -7.43 3.29 12.15
N LEU A 92 -7.24 3.89 13.33
CA LEU A 92 -7.99 5.05 13.80
C LEU A 92 -7.36 6.31 13.23
N VAL A 93 -7.96 6.88 12.20
CA VAL A 93 -7.45 8.09 11.52
C VAL A 93 -8.13 9.31 12.12
N THR A 94 -7.35 10.11 12.85
CA THR A 94 -7.85 11.31 13.56
C THR A 94 -7.82 12.59 12.73
N ASP A 95 -7.18 12.54 11.57
CA ASP A 95 -7.20 13.58 10.55
C ASP A 95 -7.14 12.93 9.17
N VAL A 96 -8.29 12.83 8.50
CA VAL A 96 -8.41 12.16 7.20
C VAL A 96 -7.75 12.95 6.07
N SER A 97 -7.59 14.27 6.25
CA SER A 97 -6.98 15.14 5.23
C SER A 97 -5.52 14.74 4.93
N LEU A 98 -4.81 14.15 5.89
CA LEU A 98 -3.48 13.58 5.68
C LEU A 98 -3.50 12.37 4.73
N TYR A 99 -4.54 11.54 4.81
CA TYR A 99 -4.70 10.43 3.89
C TYR A 99 -5.00 10.95 2.49
N GLU A 100 -5.98 11.86 2.39
CA GLU A 100 -6.37 12.51 1.14
C GLU A 100 -5.19 13.19 0.43
N GLU A 101 -4.44 14.03 1.13
CA GLU A 101 -3.29 14.72 0.55
C GLU A 101 -2.20 13.74 0.13
N SER A 102 -1.98 12.67 0.91
CA SER A 102 -1.01 11.62 0.62
C SER A 102 -1.35 10.91 -0.70
N TYR A 103 -2.52 10.28 -0.83
CA TYR A 103 -2.79 9.53 -2.06
C TYR A 103 -3.02 10.44 -3.27
N ARG A 104 -3.56 11.66 -3.12
CA ARG A 104 -3.72 12.61 -4.25
C ARG A 104 -2.37 13.05 -4.80
N LYS A 105 -1.43 13.43 -3.92
CA LYS A 105 -0.07 13.78 -4.35
C LYS A 105 0.71 12.57 -4.82
N GLY A 106 0.50 11.41 -4.21
CA GLY A 106 1.07 10.15 -4.64
C GLY A 106 0.67 9.85 -6.07
N PHE A 107 -0.64 9.79 -6.35
CA PHE A 107 -1.17 9.62 -7.69
C PHE A 107 -0.58 10.64 -8.67
N SER A 108 -0.58 11.93 -8.31
CA SER A 108 0.00 12.99 -9.15
C SER A 108 1.48 12.79 -9.48
N GLN A 109 2.28 12.30 -8.52
CA GLN A 109 3.71 12.03 -8.73
C GLN A 109 3.94 10.92 -9.76
N PHE A 110 3.09 9.89 -9.81
CA PHE A 110 3.29 8.71 -10.65
C PHE A 110 2.50 8.73 -11.97
N TYR A 111 1.33 9.37 -11.97
CA TYR A 111 0.36 9.32 -13.07
C TYR A 111 -0.04 10.71 -13.60
N GLY A 112 0.31 11.81 -12.93
CA GLY A 112 -0.13 13.15 -13.35
C GLY A 112 -1.53 13.50 -12.84
N ASN A 113 -2.24 14.40 -13.53
CA ASN A 113 -3.52 14.91 -13.01
C ASN A 113 -4.60 13.85 -13.14
N ILE A 114 -5.43 13.70 -12.11
CA ILE A 114 -6.50 12.69 -12.10
C ILE A 114 -7.63 13.06 -13.09
N GLU A 115 -7.81 14.35 -13.36
CA GLU A 115 -8.76 14.90 -14.33
C GLU A 115 -8.49 14.46 -15.77
N ASP A 116 -7.25 14.05 -16.06
CA ASP A 116 -6.83 13.55 -17.37
C ASP A 116 -7.31 12.10 -17.61
N TYR A 117 -7.91 11.43 -16.62
CA TYR A 117 -8.30 10.02 -16.65
C TYR A 117 -9.81 9.81 -16.45
N VAL A 118 -10.36 8.79 -17.11
CA VAL A 118 -11.58 8.12 -16.63
C VAL A 118 -11.18 7.02 -15.66
N VAL A 119 -11.74 7.03 -14.45
CA VAL A 119 -11.41 6.07 -13.38
C VAL A 119 -12.51 5.02 -13.27
N LEU A 120 -12.19 3.78 -13.63
CA LEU A 120 -13.10 2.64 -13.53
C LEU A 120 -12.60 1.69 -12.44
N ALA A 121 -13.48 1.30 -11.52
CA ALA A 121 -13.08 0.52 -10.33
C ALA A 121 -13.83 -0.82 -10.24
N LEU A 122 -13.15 -1.93 -10.55
CA LEU A 122 -13.69 -3.29 -10.45
C LEU A 122 -13.35 -3.90 -9.07
N LEU A 123 -14.11 -3.51 -8.04
CA LEU A 123 -13.84 -3.84 -6.62
C LEU A 123 -15.02 -4.54 -5.90
N PRO A 124 -15.56 -5.67 -6.42
CA PRO A 124 -16.82 -6.26 -5.96
C PRO A 124 -16.89 -6.63 -4.47
N SER A 125 -15.82 -7.16 -3.88
CA SER A 125 -15.83 -7.60 -2.46
C SER A 125 -15.59 -6.48 -1.44
N TYR A 126 -15.38 -5.25 -1.90
CA TYR A 126 -15.02 -4.15 -1.01
C TYR A 126 -16.16 -3.16 -0.80
N LEU A 127 -17.06 -3.00 -1.77
CA LEU A 127 -18.22 -2.10 -1.65
C LEU A 127 -19.28 -2.58 -0.66
N GLU A 128 -19.35 -3.90 -0.43
CA GLU A 128 -20.25 -4.49 0.57
C GLU A 128 -19.72 -4.33 2.00
N ARG A 129 -18.57 -3.67 2.19
CA ARG A 129 -17.86 -3.58 3.46
C ARG A 129 -17.53 -2.14 3.83
N GLU A 130 -17.96 -1.74 5.02
CA GLU A 130 -17.58 -0.45 5.60
C GLU A 130 -16.11 -0.44 6.07
N GLY A 131 -15.47 0.72 5.95
CA GLY A 131 -14.12 0.97 6.47
C GLY A 131 -12.98 0.42 5.61
N SER A 132 -13.16 0.26 4.30
CA SER A 132 -12.04 0.00 3.38
C SER A 132 -11.35 1.32 3.01
N SER A 133 -10.05 1.43 3.32
CA SER A 133 -9.23 2.58 2.87
C SER A 133 -9.09 2.64 1.35
N LEU A 134 -9.01 1.47 0.68
CA LEU A 134 -8.98 1.38 -0.78
C LEU A 134 -10.25 1.96 -1.41
N ILE A 135 -11.43 1.57 -0.94
CA ILE A 135 -12.69 2.12 -1.47
C ILE A 135 -12.76 3.63 -1.24
N TYR A 136 -12.40 4.08 -0.05
CA TYR A 136 -12.38 5.50 0.28
C TYR A 136 -11.50 6.31 -0.69
N MET A 137 -10.28 5.83 -0.94
CA MET A 137 -9.35 6.46 -1.89
C MET A 137 -9.88 6.45 -3.32
N VAL A 138 -10.37 5.29 -3.80
CA VAL A 138 -10.82 5.15 -5.19
C VAL A 138 -12.10 5.97 -5.44
N GLU A 139 -13.00 6.06 -4.46
CA GLU A 139 -14.19 6.92 -4.53
C GLU A 139 -13.79 8.39 -4.66
N ASP A 140 -12.80 8.85 -3.89
CA ASP A 140 -12.28 10.21 -4.02
C ASP A 140 -11.65 10.46 -5.40
N LEU A 141 -10.83 9.54 -5.91
CA LEU A 141 -10.23 9.65 -7.24
C LEU A 141 -11.27 9.66 -8.37
N ILE A 142 -12.34 8.88 -8.25
CA ILE A 142 -13.49 8.90 -9.18
C ILE A 142 -14.16 10.27 -9.17
N ASN A 143 -14.36 10.86 -7.99
CA ASN A 143 -14.99 12.18 -7.88
C ASN A 143 -14.09 13.29 -8.42
N LEU A 144 -12.78 13.21 -8.14
CA LEU A 144 -11.80 14.20 -8.58
C LEU A 144 -11.51 14.14 -10.07
N SER A 145 -11.62 12.97 -10.71
CA SER A 145 -11.44 12.87 -12.16
C SER A 145 -12.44 13.76 -12.92
N ASN A 146 -13.59 14.04 -12.31
CA ASN A 146 -14.66 14.87 -12.88
C ASN A 146 -15.10 14.38 -14.27
N GLN A 147 -14.89 13.09 -14.57
CA GLN A 147 -15.37 12.44 -15.78
C GLN A 147 -16.66 11.68 -15.48
N PRO A 148 -17.78 11.95 -16.18
CA PRO A 148 -19.07 11.33 -15.90
C PRO A 148 -19.08 9.81 -16.12
N GLU A 149 -18.11 9.28 -16.87
CA GLU A 149 -17.94 7.85 -17.09
C GLU A 149 -17.22 7.12 -15.95
N SER A 150 -16.60 7.85 -15.01
CA SER A 150 -15.90 7.24 -13.87
C SER A 150 -16.88 6.59 -12.91
N GLY A 151 -16.50 5.46 -12.32
CA GLY A 151 -17.39 4.77 -11.39
C GLY A 151 -16.95 3.38 -10.97
N PHE A 152 -17.72 2.83 -10.03
CA PHE A 152 -17.54 1.48 -9.52
C PHE A 152 -18.31 0.44 -10.33
N TYR A 153 -17.69 -0.73 -10.47
CA TYR A 153 -18.23 -1.93 -11.08
C TYR A 153 -18.12 -3.10 -10.10
N LEU A 154 -19.21 -3.83 -9.95
CA LEU A 154 -19.28 -5.00 -9.05
C LEU A 154 -19.34 -6.29 -9.86
N HIS A 155 -20.48 -6.50 -10.52
CA HIS A 155 -20.79 -7.73 -11.27
C HIS A 155 -21.26 -7.45 -12.70
N ASN A 156 -21.39 -6.17 -13.06
CA ASN A 156 -21.80 -5.69 -14.37
C ASN A 156 -20.63 -5.71 -15.36
N HIS A 157 -20.04 -6.90 -15.56
CA HIS A 157 -18.90 -7.07 -16.45
C HIS A 157 -19.22 -6.68 -17.90
N ASP A 158 -20.45 -6.92 -18.38
CA ASP A 158 -20.84 -6.53 -19.75
C ASP A 158 -20.81 -5.02 -19.95
N ASP A 159 -21.29 -4.26 -18.96
CA ASP A 159 -21.26 -2.79 -19.00
C ASP A 159 -19.81 -2.28 -18.94
N LEU A 160 -18.98 -2.90 -18.10
CA LEU A 160 -17.56 -2.55 -18.00
C LEU A 160 -16.80 -2.83 -19.29
N ILE A 161 -17.00 -4.01 -19.89
CA ILE A 161 -16.39 -4.39 -21.18
C ILE A 161 -16.76 -3.36 -22.23
N LYS A 162 -18.06 -3.08 -22.39
CA LYS A 162 -18.55 -2.09 -23.36
C LYS A 162 -17.92 -0.72 -23.12
N LYS A 163 -17.89 -0.26 -21.86
CA LYS A 163 -17.35 1.05 -21.49
C LYS A 163 -15.85 1.16 -21.79
N LEU A 164 -15.08 0.14 -21.42
CA LEU A 164 -13.64 0.08 -21.69
C LEU A 164 -13.35 0.16 -23.20
N THR A 165 -14.04 -0.64 -24.01
CA THR A 165 -13.85 -0.62 -25.47
C THR A 165 -14.20 0.75 -26.07
N GLU A 166 -15.34 1.33 -25.69
CA GLU A 166 -15.78 2.64 -26.20
C GLU A 166 -14.79 3.76 -25.86
N LEU A 167 -14.29 3.80 -24.62
CA LEU A 167 -13.35 4.82 -24.17
C LEU A 167 -11.97 4.66 -24.81
N ASP A 168 -11.48 3.42 -24.90
CA ASP A 168 -10.18 3.12 -25.48
C ASP A 168 -10.14 3.44 -26.99
N GLU A 169 -11.19 3.09 -27.73
CA GLU A 169 -11.35 3.42 -29.16
C GLU A 169 -11.48 4.94 -29.39
N ALA A 170 -12.05 5.67 -28.42
CA ALA A 170 -12.14 7.13 -28.45
C ALA A 170 -10.80 7.82 -28.12
N GLY A 171 -9.76 7.08 -27.72
CA GLY A 171 -8.47 7.64 -27.33
C GLY A 171 -8.47 8.28 -25.95
N GLN A 172 -9.45 7.99 -25.11
CA GLN A 172 -9.52 8.51 -23.75
C GLN A 172 -8.54 7.75 -22.86
N ASN A 173 -7.80 8.47 -22.01
CA ASN A 173 -6.98 7.82 -20.99
C ASN A 173 -7.88 7.21 -19.93
N VAL A 174 -7.78 5.90 -19.75
CA VAL A 174 -8.56 5.16 -18.74
C VAL A 174 -7.60 4.55 -17.72
N ILE A 175 -8.00 4.56 -16.45
CA ILE A 175 -7.38 3.72 -15.44
C ILE A 175 -8.43 2.74 -14.90
N LEU A 176 -8.20 1.45 -15.13
CA LEU A 176 -8.98 0.37 -14.54
C LEU A 176 -8.28 -0.13 -13.28
N ILE A 177 -8.85 0.17 -12.12
CA ILE A 177 -8.37 -0.31 -10.82
C ILE A 177 -9.18 -1.55 -10.46
N GLY A 178 -8.52 -2.69 -10.23
CA GLY A 178 -9.22 -3.94 -9.98
C GLY A 178 -8.50 -4.89 -9.04
N VAL A 179 -9.30 -5.67 -8.32
CA VAL A 179 -8.79 -6.79 -7.52
C VAL A 179 -8.50 -7.98 -8.40
N THR A 180 -7.45 -8.73 -8.06
CA THR A 180 -6.83 -9.74 -8.93
C THR A 180 -7.84 -10.72 -9.55
N TYR A 181 -8.71 -11.32 -8.72
CA TYR A 181 -9.65 -12.34 -9.21
C TYR A 181 -10.70 -11.75 -10.15
N ALA A 182 -11.12 -10.51 -9.93
CA ALA A 182 -12.15 -9.87 -10.75
C ALA A 182 -11.57 -9.45 -12.11
N LEU A 183 -10.32 -9.01 -12.15
CA LEU A 183 -9.60 -8.76 -13.41
C LEU A 183 -9.46 -10.06 -14.22
N LEU A 184 -9.13 -11.19 -13.56
CA LEU A 184 -9.08 -12.51 -14.21
C LEU A 184 -10.46 -12.92 -14.75
N ASP A 185 -11.53 -12.75 -13.95
CA ASP A 185 -12.90 -13.05 -14.38
C ASP A 185 -13.31 -12.20 -15.60
N LEU A 186 -12.87 -10.94 -15.66
CA LEU A 186 -13.15 -10.03 -16.77
C LEU A 186 -12.49 -10.51 -18.07
N ILE A 187 -11.20 -10.85 -18.03
CA ILE A 187 -10.48 -11.30 -19.23
C ILE A 187 -10.91 -12.71 -19.70
N GLU A 188 -11.38 -13.57 -18.79
CA GLU A 188 -11.99 -14.85 -19.17
C GLU A 188 -13.29 -14.65 -19.95
N LYS A 189 -14.01 -13.57 -19.67
CA LYS A 189 -15.25 -13.21 -20.37
C LYS A 189 -14.98 -12.50 -21.70
N HIS A 190 -13.96 -11.65 -21.77
CA HIS A 190 -13.62 -10.89 -22.97
C HIS A 190 -12.12 -10.59 -23.04
N GLN A 191 -11.49 -10.90 -24.18
CA GLN A 191 -10.11 -10.53 -24.44
C GLN A 191 -10.09 -9.16 -25.13
N PHE A 192 -9.24 -8.25 -24.68
CA PHE A 192 -9.11 -6.90 -25.20
C PHE A 192 -7.79 -6.70 -25.96
N ASN A 193 -7.66 -5.54 -26.61
CA ASN A 193 -6.41 -5.04 -27.17
C ASN A 193 -6.28 -3.54 -26.91
N LEU A 194 -6.28 -3.15 -25.64
CA LEU A 194 -6.38 -1.76 -25.18
C LEU A 194 -5.08 -0.99 -25.45
N GLN A 195 -5.18 0.25 -25.90
CA GLN A 195 -4.03 1.12 -26.20
C GLN A 195 -3.95 2.36 -25.31
N ASN A 196 -5.06 2.78 -24.71
CA ASN A 196 -5.21 4.00 -23.93
C ASN A 196 -5.63 3.72 -22.47
N THR A 197 -5.49 2.46 -22.03
CA THR A 197 -5.94 2.01 -20.71
C THR A 197 -4.78 1.50 -19.85
N ILE A 198 -4.64 2.07 -18.67
CA ILE A 198 -3.80 1.54 -17.59
C ILE A 198 -4.61 0.53 -16.78
N ILE A 199 -4.07 -0.68 -16.61
CA ILE A 199 -4.64 -1.70 -15.72
C ILE A 199 -3.85 -1.70 -14.43
N MET A 200 -4.50 -1.37 -13.31
CA MET A 200 -3.91 -1.35 -11.97
C MET A 200 -4.49 -2.47 -11.11
N GLU A 201 -3.61 -3.39 -10.72
CA GLU A 201 -3.90 -4.51 -9.83
C GLU A 201 -3.64 -4.12 -8.37
N THR A 202 -4.61 -4.37 -7.48
CA THR A 202 -4.55 -3.95 -6.06
C THR A 202 -4.55 -5.14 -5.08
N GLY A 203 -4.21 -6.35 -5.54
CA GLY A 203 -4.30 -7.59 -4.77
C GLY A 203 -5.72 -8.19 -4.71
N GLY A 204 -5.92 -9.15 -3.80
CA GLY A 204 -7.25 -9.66 -3.45
C GLY A 204 -7.57 -11.13 -3.79
N MET A 205 -6.57 -11.97 -4.11
CA MET A 205 -6.81 -13.39 -4.43
C MET A 205 -7.32 -14.27 -3.27
N LYS A 206 -7.23 -13.82 -2.00
CA LYS A 206 -7.46 -14.66 -0.81
C LYS A 206 -8.81 -15.38 -0.83
N GLY A 207 -8.76 -16.71 -0.92
CA GLY A 207 -9.93 -17.60 -0.84
C GLY A 207 -10.83 -17.58 -2.08
N LYS A 208 -10.44 -16.92 -3.18
CA LYS A 208 -11.25 -16.82 -4.41
C LYS A 208 -10.71 -17.67 -5.57
N ARG A 209 -9.39 -17.78 -5.71
CA ARG A 209 -8.72 -18.58 -6.76
C ARG A 209 -7.43 -19.22 -6.20
N LYS A 210 -6.81 -20.12 -6.95
CA LYS A 210 -5.47 -20.68 -6.65
C LYS A 210 -4.46 -19.53 -6.61
N GLU A 211 -3.57 -19.51 -5.62
CA GLU A 211 -2.49 -18.52 -5.57
C GLU A 211 -1.56 -18.67 -6.78
N MET A 212 -1.28 -17.54 -7.43
CA MET A 212 -0.40 -17.41 -8.59
C MET A 212 0.82 -16.57 -8.20
N ILE A 213 1.95 -16.86 -8.84
CA ILE A 213 3.13 -15.99 -8.76
C ILE A 213 2.79 -14.70 -9.53
N ARG A 214 3.25 -13.53 -9.06
CA ARG A 214 2.85 -12.23 -9.63
C ARG A 214 3.21 -12.12 -11.11
N GLU A 215 4.37 -12.60 -11.49
CA GLU A 215 4.88 -12.60 -12.85
C GLU A 215 3.93 -13.38 -13.78
N GLU A 216 3.52 -14.59 -13.37
CA GLU A 216 2.54 -15.41 -14.11
C GLU A 216 1.18 -14.70 -14.22
N LEU A 217 0.72 -14.09 -13.13
CA LEU A 217 -0.52 -13.30 -13.12
C LEU A 217 -0.44 -12.13 -14.12
N HIS A 218 0.66 -11.37 -14.10
CA HIS A 218 0.84 -10.21 -14.96
C HIS A 218 0.93 -10.63 -16.44
N GLU A 219 1.59 -11.75 -16.76
CA GLU A 219 1.60 -12.29 -18.13
C GLU A 219 0.18 -12.60 -18.64
N ILE A 220 -0.64 -13.26 -17.80
CA ILE A 220 -2.03 -13.59 -18.14
C ILE A 220 -2.85 -12.32 -18.35
N LEU A 221 -2.73 -11.35 -17.44
CA LEU A 221 -3.47 -10.09 -17.50
C LEU A 221 -3.02 -9.23 -18.69
N CYS A 222 -1.72 -9.08 -18.94
CA CYS A 222 -1.18 -8.37 -20.11
C CYS A 222 -1.74 -8.95 -21.41
N LYS A 223 -1.72 -10.28 -21.54
CA LYS A 223 -2.30 -10.96 -22.70
C LYS A 223 -3.81 -10.75 -22.80
N GLY A 224 -4.51 -10.84 -21.67
CA GLY A 224 -5.98 -10.71 -21.61
C GLY A 224 -6.49 -9.32 -21.95
N PHE A 225 -5.78 -8.27 -21.54
CA PHE A 225 -6.11 -6.88 -21.82
C PHE A 225 -5.43 -6.34 -23.09
N GLY A 226 -4.42 -7.04 -23.60
CA GLY A 226 -3.59 -6.62 -24.72
C GLY A 226 -2.71 -5.40 -24.41
N VAL A 227 -2.30 -5.25 -23.15
CA VAL A 227 -1.41 -4.17 -22.67
C VAL A 227 0.02 -4.68 -22.45
N SER A 228 0.99 -3.77 -22.46
CA SER A 228 2.41 -4.12 -22.29
C SER A 228 2.78 -4.47 -20.85
N SER A 229 2.11 -3.86 -19.87
CA SER A 229 2.41 -4.02 -18.45
C SER A 229 1.14 -3.90 -17.62
N ILE A 230 1.16 -4.56 -16.46
CA ILE A 230 0.17 -4.36 -15.40
C ILE A 230 0.81 -3.52 -14.31
N HIS A 231 0.12 -2.44 -13.97
CA HIS A 231 0.49 -1.58 -12.86
C HIS A 231 0.00 -2.19 -11.55
N SER A 232 0.63 -1.83 -10.44
CA SER A 232 0.18 -2.26 -9.12
C SER A 232 0.35 -1.14 -8.10
N GLU A 233 -0.41 -1.21 -7.02
CA GLU A 233 -0.12 -0.45 -5.82
C GLU A 233 0.25 -1.36 -4.64
N TYR A 234 1.12 -0.85 -3.78
CA TYR A 234 1.43 -1.45 -2.49
C TYR A 234 0.98 -0.50 -1.39
N GLY A 235 -0.08 -0.90 -0.71
CA GLY A 235 -0.67 -0.24 0.44
C GLY A 235 -1.36 -1.25 1.35
N MET A 236 -1.87 -0.77 2.48
CA MET A 236 -2.63 -1.56 3.44
C MET A 236 -3.41 -0.64 4.36
N THR A 237 -4.34 -1.20 5.14
CA THR A 237 -5.17 -0.45 6.10
C THR A 237 -4.35 0.42 7.05
N GLU A 238 -3.20 -0.08 7.48
CA GLU A 238 -2.32 0.55 8.46
C GLU A 238 -1.45 1.67 7.87
N LEU A 239 -1.45 1.86 6.54
CA LEU A 239 -0.70 2.90 5.85
C LEU A 239 -1.62 3.98 5.29
N LEU A 240 -1.13 5.22 5.24
CA LEU A 240 -1.77 6.34 4.55
C LEU A 240 -1.03 6.74 3.27
N ALA A 241 0.11 6.12 2.95
CA ALA A 241 0.80 6.24 1.67
C ALA A 241 0.74 4.93 0.87
N GLN A 242 0.83 5.07 -0.45
CA GLN A 242 0.88 4.00 -1.42
C GLN A 242 2.18 4.10 -2.20
N ALA A 243 2.87 2.97 -2.36
CA ALA A 243 3.90 2.83 -3.37
C ALA A 243 3.28 2.28 -4.66
N TYR A 244 3.82 2.67 -5.81
CA TYR A 244 3.26 2.28 -7.11
C TYR A 244 4.29 1.56 -7.97
N SER A 245 3.84 0.56 -8.71
CA SER A 245 4.58 -0.13 -9.76
C SER A 245 3.95 0.20 -11.10
N LEU A 246 4.73 0.75 -12.04
CA LEU A 246 4.28 1.02 -13.40
C LEU A 246 4.44 -0.20 -14.34
N GLY A 247 4.91 -1.31 -13.81
CA GLY A 247 5.19 -2.54 -14.55
C GLY A 247 6.23 -3.39 -13.84
N GLU A 248 6.40 -4.64 -14.28
CA GLU A 248 7.44 -5.58 -13.80
C GLU A 248 7.45 -5.84 -12.28
N GLY A 249 6.40 -5.44 -11.54
CA GLY A 249 6.34 -5.62 -10.09
C GLY A 249 7.38 -4.79 -9.31
N ILE A 250 7.93 -3.73 -9.92
CA ILE A 250 8.94 -2.86 -9.31
C ILE A 250 8.25 -1.62 -8.75
N PHE A 251 8.21 -1.51 -7.43
CA PHE A 251 7.53 -0.43 -6.71
C PHE A 251 8.47 0.73 -6.38
N GLU A 252 7.95 1.93 -6.52
CA GLU A 252 8.58 3.17 -6.10
C GLU A 252 7.73 3.87 -5.03
N CYS A 253 8.39 4.47 -4.06
CA CYS A 253 7.74 5.18 -2.97
C CYS A 253 7.52 6.66 -3.31
N PRO A 254 6.41 7.28 -2.88
CA PRO A 254 6.31 8.73 -2.84
C PRO A 254 7.34 9.32 -1.85
N SER A 255 7.61 10.62 -1.95
CA SER A 255 8.70 11.26 -1.21
C SER A 255 8.59 11.21 0.32
N TRP A 256 7.41 10.90 0.88
CA TRP A 256 7.15 10.74 2.32
C TRP A 256 7.04 9.28 2.78
N MET A 257 7.35 8.33 1.91
CA MET A 257 7.42 6.90 2.22
C MET A 257 8.82 6.37 1.95
N HIS A 258 9.30 5.47 2.79
CA HIS A 258 10.56 4.76 2.57
C HIS A 258 10.49 3.34 3.09
N ILE A 259 11.18 2.42 2.43
CA ILE A 259 11.26 1.02 2.85
C ILE A 259 12.68 0.65 3.27
N LEU A 260 12.74 -0.19 4.30
CA LEU A 260 13.92 -0.92 4.72
C LEU A 260 13.62 -2.42 4.65
N VAL A 261 14.62 -3.24 4.38
CA VAL A 261 14.47 -4.70 4.37
C VAL A 261 15.25 -5.26 5.55
N ARG A 262 14.53 -5.89 6.48
CA ARG A 262 15.10 -6.54 7.67
C ARG A 262 15.30 -8.02 7.44
N ASP A 263 16.20 -8.61 8.21
CA ASP A 263 16.38 -10.05 8.27
C ASP A 263 15.04 -10.74 8.65
N PRO A 264 14.65 -11.83 7.98
CA PRO A 264 13.49 -12.64 8.37
C PRO A 264 13.57 -13.20 9.79
N GLU A 265 14.78 -13.53 10.26
CA GLU A 265 15.04 -14.23 11.53
C GLU A 265 15.44 -13.26 12.66
N ASP A 266 15.93 -12.06 12.31
CA ASP A 266 16.26 -11.00 13.26
C ASP A 266 15.61 -9.66 12.89
N ALA A 267 14.57 -9.29 13.65
CA ALA A 267 13.81 -8.07 13.43
C ALA A 267 14.60 -6.76 13.60
N LEU A 268 15.80 -6.81 14.21
CA LEU A 268 16.65 -5.64 14.46
C LEU A 268 17.82 -5.52 13.47
N THR A 269 18.01 -6.51 12.61
CA THR A 269 19.08 -6.53 11.61
C THR A 269 18.53 -6.21 10.22
N TYR A 270 19.23 -5.37 9.47
CA TYR A 270 18.89 -5.03 8.09
C TYR A 270 19.78 -5.77 7.10
N VAL A 271 19.21 -6.18 5.97
CA VAL A 271 19.95 -6.81 4.89
C VAL A 271 20.34 -5.78 3.83
N ASN A 272 21.42 -6.05 3.10
CA ASN A 272 21.87 -5.21 2.00
C ASN A 272 20.88 -5.25 0.82
N ASP A 273 20.94 -4.23 -0.04
CA ASP A 273 20.21 -4.18 -1.30
C ASP A 273 20.41 -5.48 -2.11
N GLY A 274 19.35 -5.91 -2.78
CA GLY A 274 19.29 -7.15 -3.55
C GLY A 274 19.01 -8.41 -2.73
N LYS A 275 19.04 -8.35 -1.39
CA LYS A 275 18.65 -9.48 -0.54
C LYS A 275 17.17 -9.44 -0.18
N THR A 276 16.57 -10.62 -0.15
CA THR A 276 15.22 -10.83 0.35
C THR A 276 15.17 -10.72 1.86
N GLY A 277 14.13 -10.09 2.38
CA GLY A 277 13.84 -10.03 3.81
C GLY A 277 12.46 -9.44 4.08
N GLY A 278 12.17 -9.16 5.34
CA GLY A 278 10.89 -8.53 5.72
C GLY A 278 10.85 -7.05 5.41
N ILE A 279 9.72 -6.57 4.92
CA ILE A 279 9.53 -5.16 4.60
C ILE A 279 9.20 -4.40 5.90
N ASN A 280 10.02 -3.39 6.19
CA ASN A 280 9.73 -2.35 7.15
C ASN A 280 9.38 -1.07 6.38
N VAL A 281 8.25 -0.46 6.71
CA VAL A 281 7.74 0.75 6.06
C VAL A 281 7.87 1.94 7.01
N ILE A 282 8.45 3.02 6.50
CA ILE A 282 8.37 4.35 7.08
C ILE A 282 7.35 5.13 6.25
N ASP A 283 6.18 5.41 6.81
CA ASP A 283 5.14 6.25 6.20
C ASP A 283 4.94 7.49 7.05
N LEU A 284 5.40 8.65 6.58
CA LEU A 284 5.30 9.88 7.35
C LEU A 284 3.90 10.51 7.33
N ALA A 285 3.00 10.10 6.41
CA ALA A 285 1.60 10.53 6.45
C ALA A 285 0.89 9.97 7.70
N ASN A 286 1.37 8.85 8.24
CA ASN A 286 0.94 8.23 9.50
C ASN A 286 1.34 8.99 10.78
N ILE A 287 1.59 10.30 10.71
CA ILE A 287 2.07 11.10 11.85
C ILE A 287 1.15 11.00 13.08
N ASN A 288 -0.17 10.88 12.87
CA ASN A 288 -1.17 10.77 13.92
C ASN A 288 -1.40 9.34 14.44
N SER A 289 -0.79 8.31 13.82
CA SER A 289 -0.84 6.91 14.26
C SER A 289 0.57 6.42 14.61
N CYS A 290 1.17 5.54 13.79
CA CYS A 290 2.57 5.14 13.88
C CYS A 290 3.17 5.08 12.47
N SER A 291 4.25 5.82 12.25
CA SER A 291 4.92 5.92 10.96
C SER A 291 5.91 4.78 10.69
N PHE A 292 6.27 4.00 11.69
CA PHE A 292 7.36 3.01 11.61
C PHE A 292 6.78 1.63 11.80
N ILE A 293 6.44 0.95 10.71
CA ILE A 293 5.67 -0.30 10.74
C ILE A 293 6.52 -1.46 10.20
N ALA A 294 6.65 -2.51 11.00
CA ALA A 294 7.20 -3.78 10.54
C ALA A 294 6.06 -4.64 9.99
N THR A 295 6.04 -4.82 8.66
CA THR A 295 4.97 -5.57 7.99
C THR A 295 5.23 -7.08 8.07
N GLN A 296 4.26 -7.85 7.60
CA GLN A 296 4.40 -9.30 7.38
C GLN A 296 4.59 -9.64 5.89
N ASP A 297 5.10 -8.69 5.11
CA ASP A 297 5.41 -8.91 3.71
C ASP A 297 6.92 -9.14 3.54
N LEU A 298 7.27 -10.03 2.61
CA LEU A 298 8.62 -10.25 2.14
C LEU A 298 8.88 -9.40 0.91
N GLY A 299 10.08 -8.84 0.83
CA GLY A 299 10.49 -8.03 -0.29
C GLY A 299 11.98 -7.93 -0.42
N LYS A 300 12.38 -7.22 -1.47
CA LYS A 300 13.76 -7.00 -1.83
C LYS A 300 13.90 -5.56 -2.30
N LYS A 301 14.88 -4.85 -1.73
CA LYS A 301 15.17 -3.46 -2.11
C LYS A 301 16.22 -3.44 -3.20
N ASN A 302 16.01 -2.61 -4.21
CA ASN A 302 16.95 -2.38 -5.30
C ASN A 302 17.87 -1.19 -5.00
N PRO A 303 19.07 -1.13 -5.60
CA PRO A 303 20.03 -0.05 -5.35
C PRO A 303 19.52 1.37 -5.69
N ASN A 304 18.51 1.50 -6.55
CA ASN A 304 17.87 2.76 -6.91
C ASN A 304 16.74 3.18 -5.94
N ASN A 305 16.58 2.50 -4.80
CA ASN A 305 15.49 2.65 -3.81
C ASN A 305 14.10 2.18 -4.26
N SER A 306 13.96 1.56 -5.43
CA SER A 306 12.75 0.78 -5.74
C SER A 306 12.76 -0.55 -4.97
N PHE A 307 11.64 -1.27 -4.97
CA PHE A 307 11.54 -2.56 -4.29
C PHE A 307 10.55 -3.51 -4.95
N GLU A 308 10.74 -4.80 -4.68
CA GLU A 308 9.87 -5.88 -5.12
C GLU A 308 9.13 -6.44 -3.90
N VAL A 309 7.84 -6.74 -4.05
CA VAL A 309 7.04 -7.43 -3.00
C VAL A 309 6.89 -8.88 -3.43
N LEU A 310 7.53 -9.79 -2.70
CA LEU A 310 7.66 -11.20 -3.08
C LEU A 310 6.57 -12.10 -2.48
N GLY A 311 5.84 -11.61 -1.48
CA GLY A 311 4.77 -12.35 -0.82
C GLY A 311 4.63 -11.98 0.64
N ARG A 312 4.03 -12.87 1.43
CA ARG A 312 3.94 -12.76 2.89
C ARG A 312 4.87 -13.77 3.54
N PHE A 313 5.27 -13.50 4.77
CA PHE A 313 5.92 -14.51 5.62
C PHE A 313 5.02 -15.75 5.70
N ASP A 314 5.57 -16.90 5.32
CA ASP A 314 5.11 -18.21 5.78
C ASP A 314 5.93 -18.67 6.99
N ASN A 315 5.43 -19.66 7.72
CA ASN A 315 6.13 -20.34 8.82
C ASN A 315 7.48 -20.93 8.38
N SER A 316 7.67 -21.20 7.09
CA SER A 316 8.93 -21.69 6.52
C SER A 316 10.00 -20.60 6.42
N ASP A 317 9.62 -19.34 6.18
CA ASP A 317 10.53 -18.20 6.04
C ASP A 317 11.20 -17.79 7.36
N ILE A 318 10.59 -18.14 8.50
CA ILE A 318 11.14 -17.91 9.85
C ILE A 318 12.18 -18.98 10.23
N ARG A 319 12.28 -20.07 9.46
CA ARG A 319 13.14 -21.24 9.77
C ARG A 319 14.28 -21.43 8.77
N GLY A 320 14.52 -20.41 7.94
CA GLY A 320 15.29 -20.44 6.71
C GLY A 320 16.82 -20.60 6.81
N CYS A 321 17.38 -21.09 7.93
CA CYS A 321 18.66 -21.80 7.95
C CYS A 321 18.85 -22.67 9.20
N ASN A 322 17.97 -23.63 9.49
CA ASN A 322 18.36 -24.85 10.21
C ASN A 322 17.44 -26.03 9.89
N LEU A 323 17.92 -26.91 9.02
CA LEU A 323 17.52 -28.31 8.96
C LEU A 323 17.93 -28.98 10.29
N MET A 324 17.12 -28.87 11.33
CA MET A 324 16.98 -29.90 12.36
C MET A 324 15.60 -29.80 13.00
N VAL A 325 14.71 -30.65 12.48
CA VAL A 325 13.48 -31.07 13.14
C VAL A 325 13.87 -31.99 14.29
N LEU A 326 13.36 -31.71 15.49
CA LEU A 326 13.01 -32.73 16.48
C LEU A 326 11.57 -32.48 16.94
#